data_AF-A0AA35CMZ6-F1
#
_entry.id   AF-A0AA35CMZ6-F1
#
_cell.length_a   1.000
_cell.length_b   1.000
_cell.length_c   1.000
_cell.angle_alpha   90.00
_cell.angle_beta   90.00
_cell.angle_gamma   90.00
#
_symmetry.space_group_name_H-M   'P 1'
#
loop_
_entity.id
_entity.type
_entity.pdbx_description
1 polymer ?
#
loop_
_entity_poly.entity_id
_entity_poly.type
_entity_poly.pdbx_seq_one_letter_code
_entity_poly.pdbx_strand_id
1 'polypeptide(L)'
;MQAGGKRSIGRRQCRFLQALMTIGGSAEVADVAARSGLTRTEVLQLIGALVERNLVEFGGGRVWIPPGQASHIAGLLRVWCRSGTETHRIPDCLLDILTDRGPLTLRELADAAGVSYTTVHKVVTALEGEGKVEKAPIVGPGGRVVVRIPGDTRAPAAISSESHKRRWGELRRLAGRIRR
;
A
#
# COMPACT_ATOMS: atom_id res chain seq x y z
N MET A 1 -8.17 10.55 -29.60
CA MET A 1 -8.68 9.99 -28.34
C MET A 1 -7.65 9.04 -27.76
N GLN A 2 -6.74 9.49 -26.89
CA GLN A 2 -5.89 8.60 -26.09
C GLN A 2 -5.67 9.25 -24.72
N ALA A 3 -6.41 8.77 -23.72
CA ALA A 3 -6.22 9.11 -22.31
C ALA A 3 -5.88 7.81 -21.57
N GLY A 4 -4.71 7.24 -21.85
CA GLY A 4 -4.20 6.05 -21.19
C GLY A 4 -3.17 6.42 -20.14
N GLY A 5 -3.37 5.98 -18.89
CA GLY A 5 -2.27 5.87 -17.93
C GLY A 5 -2.25 6.93 -16.82
N LYS A 6 -3.28 6.97 -15.96
CA LYS A 6 -3.15 7.58 -14.64
C LYS A 6 -3.65 6.62 -13.54
N ARG A 7 -2.70 5.83 -13.04
CA ARG A 7 -2.50 5.47 -11.63
C ARG A 7 -3.74 5.00 -10.85
N SER A 8 -4.32 3.87 -11.23
CA SER A 8 -5.18 3.07 -10.36
C SER A 8 -4.57 1.70 -10.12
N ILE A 9 -4.62 1.23 -8.87
CA ILE A 9 -4.38 -0.18 -8.54
C ILE A 9 -5.66 -0.92 -8.90
N GLY A 10 -5.66 -1.62 -10.05
CA GLY A 10 -6.84 -2.29 -10.59
C GLY A 10 -7.00 -3.74 -10.10
N ARG A 11 -8.19 -4.34 -10.33
CA ARG A 11 -8.52 -5.75 -10.00
C ARG A 11 -7.44 -6.76 -10.46
N ARG A 12 -6.71 -6.46 -11.54
CA ARG A 12 -5.61 -7.29 -12.06
C ARG A 12 -4.44 -7.37 -11.08
N GLN A 13 -4.06 -6.28 -10.42
CA GLN A 13 -3.03 -6.27 -9.38
C GLN A 13 -3.47 -7.08 -8.14
N CYS A 14 -4.76 -7.03 -7.81
CA CYS A 14 -5.32 -7.84 -6.73
C CYS A 14 -5.27 -9.33 -7.04
N ARG A 15 -5.73 -9.73 -8.25
CA ARG A 15 -5.67 -11.12 -8.69
C ARG A 15 -4.23 -11.64 -8.73
N PHE A 16 -3.30 -10.82 -9.23
CA PHE A 16 -1.88 -11.16 -9.25
C PHE A 16 -1.32 -11.38 -7.83
N LEU A 17 -1.50 -10.42 -6.92
CA LEU A 17 -0.96 -10.52 -5.56
C LEU A 17 -1.65 -11.62 -4.75
N GLN A 18 -2.95 -11.83 -4.94
CA GLN A 18 -3.69 -12.92 -4.32
C GLN A 18 -3.19 -14.29 -4.82
N ALA A 19 -2.98 -14.44 -6.13
CA ALA A 19 -2.39 -15.65 -6.70
C ALA A 19 -1.00 -15.92 -6.13
N LEU A 20 -0.13 -14.90 -6.09
CA LEU A 20 1.22 -15.02 -5.54
C LEU A 20 1.22 -15.40 -4.06
N MET A 21 0.36 -14.77 -3.24
CA MET A 21 0.17 -15.13 -1.83
C MET A 21 -0.33 -16.57 -1.65
N THR A 22 -1.24 -17.02 -2.51
CA THR A 22 -1.79 -18.39 -2.46
C THR A 22 -0.74 -19.45 -2.80
N ILE A 23 0.23 -19.12 -3.65
CA ILE A 23 1.33 -20.02 -4.03
C ILE A 23 2.45 -20.04 -2.96
N GLY A 24 2.36 -19.19 -1.94
CA GLY A 24 3.37 -19.11 -0.86
C GLY A 24 4.34 -17.95 -0.99
N GLY A 25 4.04 -16.95 -1.83
CA GLY A 25 4.78 -15.70 -1.91
C GLY A 25 6.03 -15.73 -2.79
N SER A 26 6.33 -16.84 -3.47
CA SER A 26 7.36 -16.94 -4.50
C SER A 26 6.93 -17.93 -5.58
N ALA A 27 6.94 -17.52 -6.84
CA ALA A 27 6.42 -18.34 -7.94
C ALA A 27 7.06 -17.95 -9.28
N GLU A 28 6.99 -18.86 -10.26
CA GLU A 28 7.31 -18.50 -11.64
C GLU A 28 6.19 -17.67 -12.27
N VAL A 29 6.54 -16.84 -13.26
CA VAL A 29 5.57 -16.03 -13.99
C VAL A 29 4.45 -16.89 -14.60
N ALA A 30 4.79 -18.11 -15.05
CA ALA A 30 3.83 -19.05 -15.60
C ALA A 30 2.80 -19.51 -14.56
N ASP A 31 3.24 -19.84 -13.35
CA ASP A 31 2.37 -20.29 -12.25
C ASP A 31 1.43 -19.16 -11.81
N VAL A 32 1.96 -17.94 -11.71
CA VAL A 32 1.15 -16.78 -11.34
C VAL A 32 0.13 -16.46 -12.43
N ALA A 33 0.50 -16.56 -13.70
CA ALA A 33 -0.42 -16.37 -14.83
C ALA A 33 -1.56 -17.40 -14.78
N ALA A 34 -1.24 -18.69 -14.65
CA ALA A 34 -2.21 -19.77 -14.57
C ALA A 34 -3.18 -19.59 -13.39
N ARG A 35 -2.67 -19.17 -12.22
CA ARG A 35 -3.46 -19.03 -11.00
C ARG A 35 -4.29 -17.74 -10.95
N SER A 36 -3.82 -16.66 -11.56
CA SER A 36 -4.52 -15.37 -11.59
C SER A 36 -5.51 -15.24 -12.76
N GLY A 37 -5.45 -16.15 -13.74
CA GLY A 37 -6.23 -16.07 -14.97
C GLY A 37 -5.80 -14.92 -15.88
N LEU A 38 -4.56 -14.45 -15.74
CA LEU A 38 -3.97 -13.37 -16.52
C LEU A 38 -3.03 -13.94 -17.58
N THR A 39 -2.86 -13.22 -18.69
CA THR A 39 -1.86 -13.60 -19.69
C THR A 39 -0.44 -13.32 -19.19
N ARG A 40 0.55 -14.05 -19.72
CA ARG A 40 1.97 -13.83 -19.39
C ARG A 40 2.42 -12.38 -19.59
N THR A 41 1.95 -11.73 -20.65
CA THR A 41 2.26 -10.32 -20.95
C THR A 41 1.69 -9.38 -19.90
N GLU A 42 0.44 -9.59 -19.47
CA GLU A 42 -0.17 -8.80 -18.39
C GLU A 42 0.57 -8.99 -17.08
N VAL A 43 0.96 -10.23 -16.74
CA VAL A 43 1.73 -10.50 -15.53
C VAL A 43 3.06 -9.76 -15.54
N LEU A 44 3.79 -9.74 -16.66
CA LEU A 44 5.05 -8.99 -16.78
C LEU A 44 4.85 -7.47 -16.65
N GLN A 45 3.79 -6.91 -17.23
CA GLN A 45 3.45 -5.49 -17.06
C GLN A 45 3.12 -5.16 -15.59
N LEU A 46 2.39 -6.04 -14.91
CA LEU A 46 2.07 -5.89 -13.49
C LEU A 46 3.30 -5.99 -12.60
N ILE A 47 4.22 -6.90 -12.91
CA ILE A 47 5.50 -7.04 -12.19
C ILE A 47 6.26 -5.72 -12.22
N GLY A 48 6.42 -5.09 -13.39
CA GLY A 48 7.10 -3.79 -13.50
C GLY A 48 6.50 -2.75 -12.56
N ALA A 49 5.17 -2.59 -12.58
CA ALA A 49 4.47 -1.63 -11.73
C ALA A 49 4.54 -1.96 -10.23
N LEU A 50 4.63 -3.23 -9.85
CA LEU A 50 4.69 -3.67 -8.46
C LEU A 50 6.11 -3.65 -7.89
N VAL A 51 7.13 -3.86 -8.74
CA VAL A 51 8.55 -3.67 -8.42
C VAL A 51 8.83 -2.20 -8.14
N GLU A 52 8.32 -1.27 -8.96
CA GLU A 52 8.44 0.18 -8.72
C GLU A 52 7.84 0.61 -7.36
N ARG A 53 6.87 -0.16 -6.86
CA ARG A 53 6.19 0.07 -5.57
C ARG A 53 6.80 -0.73 -4.43
N ASN A 54 7.88 -1.46 -4.68
CA ASN A 54 8.55 -2.31 -3.70
C ASN A 54 7.62 -3.33 -3.03
N LEU A 55 6.61 -3.80 -3.77
CA LEU A 55 5.65 -4.81 -3.30
C LEU A 55 6.10 -6.23 -3.70
N VAL A 56 6.79 -6.36 -4.83
CA VAL A 56 7.37 -7.62 -5.30
C VAL A 56 8.77 -7.39 -5.84
N GLU A 57 9.56 -8.44 -5.87
CA GLU A 57 10.86 -8.51 -6.55
C GLU A 57 10.78 -9.53 -7.68
N PHE A 58 11.56 -9.32 -8.73
CA PHE A 58 11.59 -10.17 -9.91
C PHE A 58 13.02 -10.46 -10.36
N GLY A 59 13.32 -11.73 -10.62
CA GLY A 59 14.65 -12.18 -11.03
C GLY A 59 14.64 -13.67 -11.41
N GLY A 60 15.47 -14.05 -12.39
CA GLY A 60 15.56 -15.45 -12.83
C GLY A 60 14.24 -16.06 -13.32
N GLY A 61 13.33 -15.24 -13.87
CA GLY A 61 12.00 -15.70 -14.30
C GLY A 61 10.98 -15.91 -13.17
N ARG A 62 11.36 -15.61 -11.93
CA ARG A 62 10.52 -15.76 -10.73
C ARG A 62 10.16 -14.41 -10.15
N VAL A 63 8.98 -14.35 -9.54
CA VAL A 63 8.51 -13.21 -8.76
C VAL A 63 8.29 -13.64 -7.32
N TRP A 64 8.70 -12.81 -6.36
CA TRP A 64 8.49 -13.08 -4.95
C TRP A 64 8.13 -11.83 -4.16
N ILE A 65 7.52 -12.04 -3.01
CA ILE A 65 7.19 -11.02 -2.04
C ILE A 65 8.41 -10.81 -1.13
N PRO A 66 8.96 -9.59 -1.05
CA PRO A 66 10.07 -9.30 -0.16
C PRO A 66 9.72 -9.60 1.31
N PRO A 67 10.68 -10.03 2.12
CA PRO A 67 10.47 -10.23 3.55
C PRO A 67 9.96 -8.93 4.19
N GLY A 68 8.90 -9.03 4.98
CA GLY A 68 8.24 -7.88 5.63
C GLY A 68 7.20 -7.14 4.78
N GLN A 69 6.92 -7.59 3.55
CA GLN A 69 5.83 -7.06 2.72
C GLN A 69 4.57 -7.91 2.73
N ALA A 70 4.63 -9.19 3.14
CA ALA A 70 3.47 -10.08 3.15
C ALA A 70 2.28 -9.51 3.95
N SER A 71 2.51 -8.98 5.16
CA SER A 71 1.46 -8.36 5.98
C SER A 71 0.91 -7.07 5.36
N HIS A 72 1.75 -6.31 4.67
CA HIS A 72 1.34 -5.11 3.95
C HIS A 72 0.43 -5.49 2.77
N ILE A 73 0.87 -6.42 1.93
CA ILE A 73 0.12 -6.95 0.80
C ILE A 73 -1.21 -7.58 1.24
N ALA A 74 -1.22 -8.34 2.34
CA ALA A 74 -2.45 -8.89 2.91
C ALA A 74 -3.43 -7.80 3.36
N GLY A 75 -2.93 -6.68 3.89
CA GLY A 75 -3.75 -5.51 4.20
C GLY A 75 -4.30 -4.84 2.94
N LEU A 76 -3.46 -4.66 1.91
CA LEU A 76 -3.85 -4.09 0.63
C LEU A 76 -4.91 -4.97 -0.06
N LEU A 77 -4.72 -6.29 -0.08
CA LEU A 77 -5.68 -7.24 -0.62
C LEU A 77 -7.02 -7.20 0.11
N ARG A 78 -7.04 -7.02 1.44
CA ARG A 78 -8.30 -6.86 2.19
C ARG A 78 -9.07 -5.63 1.77
N VAL A 79 -8.37 -4.51 1.57
CA VAL A 79 -8.98 -3.26 1.10
C VAL A 79 -9.43 -3.40 -0.36
N TRP A 80 -8.58 -3.95 -1.23
CA TRP A 80 -8.84 -3.97 -2.66
C TRP A 80 -9.79 -5.09 -3.12
N CYS A 81 -9.82 -6.25 -2.45
CA CYS A 81 -10.72 -7.36 -2.81
C CYS A 81 -12.14 -7.17 -2.26
N ARG A 82 -12.33 -6.39 -1.18
CA ARG A 82 -13.66 -6.16 -0.58
C ARG A 82 -14.56 -5.27 -1.44
N SER A 83 -13.98 -4.37 -2.24
CA SER A 83 -14.75 -3.29 -2.86
C SER A 83 -15.13 -3.52 -4.32
N GLY A 84 -14.66 -4.60 -4.96
CA GLY A 84 -15.23 -5.12 -6.21
C GLY A 84 -15.42 -4.13 -7.36
N THR A 85 -14.81 -2.94 -7.41
CA THR A 85 -15.00 -1.96 -8.49
C THR A 85 -13.65 -1.49 -9.05
N GLU A 86 -13.65 -1.20 -10.35
CA GLU A 86 -12.45 -1.06 -11.19
C GLU A 86 -11.71 0.27 -11.01
N THR A 87 -12.14 1.13 -10.07
CA THR A 87 -11.57 2.47 -9.91
C THR A 87 -11.75 2.98 -8.48
N HIS A 88 -10.95 2.48 -7.55
CA HIS A 88 -10.88 3.13 -6.24
C HIS A 88 -10.14 4.46 -6.38
N ARG A 89 -10.85 5.57 -6.16
CA ARG A 89 -10.20 6.87 -6.10
C ARG A 89 -9.41 6.93 -4.79
N ILE A 90 -8.28 7.63 -4.81
CA ILE A 90 -7.41 7.79 -3.62
C ILE A 90 -8.20 8.19 -2.35
N PRO A 91 -9.23 9.06 -2.39
CA PRO A 91 -10.06 9.37 -1.22
C PRO A 91 -10.71 8.14 -0.58
N ASP A 92 -11.33 7.26 -1.39
CA ASP A 92 -12.06 6.09 -0.92
C ASP A 92 -11.10 5.07 -0.28
N CYS A 93 -9.93 4.86 -0.90
CA CYS A 93 -8.84 4.05 -0.31
C CYS A 93 -8.41 4.55 1.08
N LEU A 94 -8.29 5.87 1.27
CA LEU A 94 -7.88 6.42 2.56
C LEU A 94 -8.95 6.22 3.64
N LEU A 95 -10.23 6.36 3.29
CA LEU A 95 -11.34 6.11 4.21
C LEU A 95 -11.43 4.63 4.62
N ASP A 96 -11.25 3.71 3.67
CA ASP A 96 -11.22 2.27 3.95
C ASP A 96 -10.07 1.92 4.92
N ILE A 97 -8.88 2.48 4.70
CA ILE A 97 -7.71 2.27 5.57
C ILE A 97 -7.97 2.80 6.99
N LEU A 98 -8.55 4.00 7.12
CA LEU A 98 -8.89 4.57 8.43
C LEU A 98 -9.97 3.75 9.15
N THR A 99 -10.94 3.23 8.42
CA THR A 99 -12.02 2.40 8.99
C THR A 99 -11.47 1.06 9.52
N ASP A 100 -10.54 0.44 8.78
CA ASP A 100 -9.95 -0.86 9.15
C ASP A 100 -8.92 -0.73 10.28
N ARG A 101 -8.07 0.31 10.24
CA ARG A 101 -6.91 0.44 11.14
C ARG A 101 -7.07 1.46 12.26
N GLY A 102 -8.12 2.28 12.21
CA GLY A 102 -8.31 3.40 13.12
C GLY A 102 -7.43 4.60 12.77
N PRO A 103 -7.21 5.51 13.74
CA PRO A 103 -6.48 6.75 13.49
C PRO A 103 -5.03 6.52 13.11
N LEU A 104 -4.58 7.19 12.05
CA LEU A 104 -3.24 7.08 11.50
C LEU A 104 -2.67 8.46 11.17
N THR A 105 -1.36 8.61 11.24
CA THR A 105 -0.69 9.83 10.75
C THR A 105 -0.75 9.90 9.22
N LEU A 106 -0.59 11.10 8.65
CA LEU A 106 -0.50 11.30 7.20
C LEU A 106 0.58 10.42 6.54
N ARG A 107 1.68 10.18 7.25
CA ARG A 107 2.78 9.35 6.76
C ARG A 107 2.39 7.87 6.73
N GLU A 108 1.75 7.38 7.78
CA GLU A 108 1.26 6.00 7.83
C GLU A 108 0.15 5.75 6.80
N LEU A 109 -0.71 6.75 6.56
CA LEU A 109 -1.69 6.70 5.49
C LEU A 109 -1.03 6.64 4.11
N ALA A 110 0.00 7.44 3.87
CA ALA A 110 0.76 7.40 2.62
C ALA A 110 1.41 6.04 2.38
N ASP A 111 2.04 5.49 3.42
CA ASP A 111 2.68 4.18 3.38
C ASP A 111 1.64 3.07 3.15
N ALA A 112 0.50 3.10 3.85
CA ALA A 112 -0.57 2.11 3.75
C ALA A 112 -1.35 2.18 2.43
N ALA A 113 -1.47 3.36 1.83
CA ALA A 113 -2.14 3.56 0.55
C ALA A 113 -1.20 3.44 -0.65
N GLY A 114 0.12 3.36 -0.43
CA GLY A 114 1.13 3.29 -1.48
C GLY A 114 1.18 4.54 -2.37
N VAL A 115 0.88 5.71 -1.79
CA VAL A 115 0.86 7.02 -2.48
C VAL A 115 1.79 8.02 -1.79
N SER A 116 2.19 9.09 -2.50
CA SER A 116 3.07 10.09 -1.90
C SER A 116 2.39 10.84 -0.76
N TYR A 117 3.19 11.26 0.22
CA TYR A 117 2.73 12.11 1.32
C TYR A 117 1.99 13.36 0.82
N THR A 118 2.49 14.01 -0.23
CA THR A 118 1.87 15.19 -0.83
C THR A 118 0.49 14.90 -1.43
N THR A 119 0.30 13.72 -2.02
CA THR A 119 -1.00 13.28 -2.52
C THR A 119 -1.95 12.99 -1.36
N VAL A 120 -1.51 12.27 -0.33
CA VAL A 120 -2.34 12.04 0.87
C VAL A 120 -2.73 13.35 1.53
N HIS A 121 -1.79 14.28 1.72
CA HIS A 121 -2.07 15.58 2.33
C HIS A 121 -3.16 16.34 1.57
N LYS A 122 -3.08 16.42 0.24
CA LYS A 122 -4.10 17.08 -0.60
C LYS A 122 -5.46 16.41 -0.45
N VAL A 123 -5.49 15.08 -0.49
CA VAL A 123 -6.74 14.31 -0.41
C VAL A 123 -7.36 14.41 0.99
N VAL A 124 -6.57 14.30 2.04
CA VAL A 124 -7.04 14.45 3.43
C VAL A 124 -7.58 15.85 3.67
N THR A 125 -6.93 16.90 3.17
CA THR A 125 -7.46 18.28 3.26
C THR A 125 -8.81 18.41 2.54
N ALA A 126 -8.99 17.77 1.38
CA ALA A 126 -10.28 17.77 0.69
C ALA A 126 -11.35 17.00 1.50
N LEU A 127 -11.02 15.81 2.01
CA LEU A 127 -11.92 14.99 2.83
C LEU A 127 -12.29 15.66 4.16
N GLU A 128 -11.39 16.45 4.74
CA GLU A 128 -11.62 17.26 5.93
C GLU A 128 -12.61 18.40 5.63
N GLY A 129 -12.45 19.08 4.49
CA GLY A 129 -13.42 20.06 4.01
C GLY A 129 -14.80 19.47 3.73
N GLU A 130 -14.87 18.18 3.36
CA GLU A 130 -16.11 17.42 3.20
C GLU A 130 -16.68 16.86 4.53
N GLY A 131 -15.98 17.04 5.65
CA GLY A 131 -16.40 16.50 6.96
C GLY A 131 -16.32 14.98 7.09
N LYS A 132 -15.56 14.30 6.22
CA LYS A 132 -15.41 12.83 6.23
C LYS A 132 -14.26 12.33 7.08
N VAL A 133 -13.30 13.20 7.35
CA VAL A 133 -12.15 12.94 8.25
C VAL A 133 -11.90 14.17 9.10
N GLU A 134 -11.27 13.98 10.25
CA GLU A 134 -10.79 15.07 11.09
C GLU A 134 -9.34 14.84 11.50
N LYS A 135 -8.61 15.95 11.66
CA LYS A 135 -7.24 15.95 12.16
C LYS A 135 -7.24 16.19 13.66
N ALA A 136 -6.75 15.21 14.42
CA ALA A 136 -6.59 15.33 15.85
C ALA A 136 -5.10 15.38 16.22
N PRO A 137 -4.68 16.32 17.09
CA PRO A 137 -3.33 16.28 17.64
C PRO A 137 -3.19 15.08 18.58
N ILE A 138 -2.09 14.33 18.44
CA ILE A 138 -1.69 13.32 19.42
C ILE A 138 -1.16 14.07 20.64
N VAL A 139 -1.77 13.85 21.79
CA VAL A 139 -1.28 14.35 23.08
C VAL A 139 -0.03 13.55 23.46
N GLY A 140 1.15 14.16 23.29
CA GLY A 140 2.44 13.55 23.62
C GLY A 140 3.64 14.36 23.10
N PRO A 141 4.86 14.07 23.58
CA PRO A 141 6.06 14.80 23.18
C PRO A 141 6.34 14.56 21.68
N GLY A 142 6.18 15.61 20.86
CA GLY A 142 6.42 15.57 19.41
C GLY A 142 5.22 15.94 18.52
N GLY A 143 4.07 16.32 19.09
CA GLY A 143 3.01 17.08 18.40
C GLY A 143 2.56 16.54 17.03
N ARG A 144 2.41 15.21 16.89
CA ARG A 144 2.01 14.61 15.61
C ARG A 144 0.50 14.71 15.42
N VAL A 145 0.08 14.95 14.18
CA VAL A 145 -1.34 14.97 13.81
C VAL A 145 -1.74 13.61 13.24
N VAL A 146 -2.81 13.03 13.78
CA VAL A 146 -3.48 11.85 13.21
C VAL A 146 -4.73 12.27 12.48
N VAL A 147 -5.04 11.52 11.44
CA VAL A 147 -6.28 11.60 10.71
C VAL A 147 -7.16 10.48 11.22
N ARG A 148 -8.43 10.78 11.50
CA ARG A 148 -9.43 9.80 11.92
C ARG A 148 -10.78 10.07 11.27
N ILE A 149 -11.66 9.08 11.30
CA ILE A 149 -13.07 9.24 10.93
C ILE A 149 -13.75 10.03 12.08
N PRO A 150 -14.63 11.01 11.80
CA PRO A 150 -15.34 11.73 12.85
C PRO A 150 -16.08 10.78 13.78
N GLY A 151 -15.93 10.97 15.09
CA GLY A 151 -16.51 10.09 16.10
C GLY A 151 -15.76 8.78 16.35
N ASP A 152 -14.66 8.50 15.65
CA ASP A 152 -13.79 7.36 15.97
C ASP A 152 -13.00 7.64 17.26
N THR A 153 -13.30 6.86 18.30
CA THR A 153 -12.68 6.95 19.62
C THR A 153 -11.52 5.97 19.80
N ARG A 154 -11.18 5.17 18.78
CA ARG A 154 -10.04 4.25 18.85
C ARG A 154 -8.74 5.03 19.09
N ALA A 155 -7.87 4.48 19.93
CA ALA A 155 -6.54 5.05 20.12
C ALA A 155 -5.75 4.94 18.80
N PRO A 156 -4.88 5.92 18.47
CA PRO A 156 -4.02 5.83 17.31
C PRO A 156 -3.14 4.58 17.43
N ALA A 157 -3.05 3.82 16.34
CA ALA A 157 -2.25 2.61 16.31
C ALA A 157 -0.79 2.98 16.66
N ALA A 158 -0.33 2.54 17.83
CA ALA A 158 1.02 2.85 18.31
C ALA A 158 2.05 2.05 17.49
N ILE A 159 2.41 2.55 16.30
CA ILE A 159 3.61 2.07 15.62
C ILE A 159 4.78 2.83 16.26
N SER A 160 5.41 2.18 17.24
CA SER A 160 6.63 2.67 17.86
C SER A 160 7.58 3.17 16.77
N SER A 161 7.92 4.46 16.83
CA SER A 161 8.84 5.10 15.89
C SER A 161 10.21 4.37 15.80
N GLU A 162 10.51 3.53 16.80
CA GLU A 162 11.62 2.58 16.86
C GLU A 162 11.59 1.55 15.73
N SER A 163 10.42 0.97 15.43
CA SER A 163 10.26 -0.04 14.37
C SER A 163 10.46 0.57 12.99
N HIS A 164 10.00 1.81 12.81
CA HIS A 164 10.18 2.57 11.57
C HIS A 164 11.64 3.05 11.41
N LYS A 165 12.30 3.49 12.49
CA LYS A 165 13.74 3.84 12.50
C LYS A 165 14.64 2.63 12.23
N ARG A 166 14.36 1.47 12.85
CA ARG A 166 15.09 0.22 12.59
C ARG A 166 14.96 -0.21 11.14
N ARG A 167 13.74 -0.19 10.59
CA ARG A 167 13.45 -0.56 9.20
C ARG A 167 14.18 0.32 8.17
N TRP A 168 14.23 1.64 8.35
CA TRP A 168 15.00 2.53 7.46
C TRP A 168 16.52 2.50 7.70
N GLY A 169 16.95 2.26 8.94
CA GLY A 169 18.36 2.07 9.26
C GLY A 169 18.94 0.80 8.63
N GLU A 170 18.12 -0.22 8.44
CA GLU A 170 18.49 -1.45 7.72
C GLU A 170 18.48 -1.26 6.21
N LEU A 171 17.45 -0.59 5.66
CA LEU A 171 17.37 -0.28 4.22
C LEU A 171 18.52 0.64 3.76
N ARG A 172 18.95 1.63 4.57
CA ARG A 172 20.15 2.43 4.26
C ARG A 172 21.44 1.61 4.30
N ARG A 173 21.55 0.65 5.23
CA ARG A 173 22.71 -0.25 5.32
C ARG A 173 22.77 -1.20 4.13
N LEU A 174 21.62 -1.68 3.64
CA LEU A 174 21.51 -2.50 2.43
C LEU A 174 21.80 -1.69 1.16
N ALA A 175 21.24 -0.49 1.02
CA ALA A 175 21.50 0.39 -0.12
C ALA A 175 22.97 0.85 -0.20
N GLY A 176 23.64 1.02 0.95
CA GLY A 176 25.08 1.30 1.01
C GLY A 176 25.97 0.12 0.62
N ARG A 177 25.43 -1.11 0.64
CA ARG A 177 26.15 -2.34 0.27
C ARG A 177 26.10 -2.64 -1.23
N ILE A 178 25.10 -2.10 -1.94
CA ILE A 178 24.91 -2.27 -3.39
C ILE A 178 25.76 -1.27 -4.22
N ARG A 179 26.47 -0.34 -3.56
CA ARG A 179 27.36 0.66 -4.18
C ARG A 179 28.86 0.35 -4.09
N ARG A 180 29.26 -0.85 -3.65
CA ARG A 180 30.66 -1.29 -3.68
C ARG A 180 30.83 -2.48 -4.60
#